data_AF-A0A4S3LK94-F1
#
_entry.id   AF-A0A4S3LK94-F1
#
_cell.length_a   1.000
_cell.length_b   1.000
_cell.length_c   1.000
_cell.angle_alpha   90.00
_cell.angle_beta   90.00
_cell.angle_gamma   90.00
#
_symmetry.space_group_name_H-M   'P 1'
#
loop_
_entity.id
_entity.type
_entity.pdbx_description
1 polymer ?
#
loop_
_entity_poly.entity_id
_entity_poly.type
_entity_poly.pdbx_seq_one_letter_code
_entity_poly.pdbx_strand_id
1 'polypeptide(L)'
;LCTLVMGKFKSNANGEDVVSKLVGGTMVFVHYRSLEEGDLGKLLIVMVDKRGAFDFEEGSLLPKRLNPVNTDALRQAARFDLTLFDECYPENNGHSYVDFIQGKSQSDFFKDSLGCTKDVDNKRSITEIFKAIESFVSENKLGRAIRENADSLVREFLDKKARDADDKSVSIDEIQNIIDSCLPKRSKHRGTFKDYATENEFKIDAQFEPTIYSATQALTISLVDEDKNFEIKILRGAIGYEKSNKPVIISSRNNEVIIKVSRDEYNKLKRYADE
;
A
#
# COMPACT_ATOMS: atom_id res chain seq x y z
N LEU A 1 -23.94 -6.44 17.45
CA LEU A 1 -22.63 -6.48 16.74
C LEU A 1 -22.04 -7.89 16.70
N CYS A 2 -21.69 -8.51 17.84
CA CYS A 2 -21.04 -9.83 17.87
C CYS A 2 -21.79 -10.92 17.09
N THR A 3 -23.11 -11.02 17.20
CA THR A 3 -23.91 -12.00 16.45
C THR A 3 -23.82 -11.81 14.93
N LEU A 4 -23.80 -10.56 14.47
CA LEU A 4 -23.71 -10.21 13.05
C LEU A 4 -22.32 -10.52 12.49
N VAL A 5 -21.28 -10.14 13.24
CA VAL A 5 -19.88 -10.43 12.92
C VAL A 5 -19.65 -11.94 12.89
N MET A 6 -20.13 -12.69 13.91
CA MET A 6 -20.05 -14.15 13.95
C MET A 6 -20.85 -14.81 12.82
N GLY A 7 -21.98 -14.22 12.41
CA GLY A 7 -22.75 -14.64 11.24
C GLY A 7 -21.95 -14.51 9.95
N LYS A 8 -21.28 -13.37 9.73
CA LYS A 8 -20.37 -13.17 8.59
C LYS A 8 -19.19 -14.14 8.59
N PHE A 9 -18.54 -14.34 9.74
CA PHE A 9 -17.48 -15.33 9.89
C PHE A 9 -17.94 -16.74 9.50
N LYS A 10 -19.12 -17.16 9.97
CA LYS A 10 -19.70 -18.47 9.62
C LYS A 10 -20.01 -18.55 8.11
N SER A 11 -20.56 -17.50 7.52
CA SER A 11 -20.86 -17.47 6.09
C SER A 11 -19.59 -17.58 5.25
N ASN A 12 -18.61 -16.72 5.52
CA ASN A 12 -17.35 -16.67 4.78
C ASN A 12 -16.52 -17.96 4.96
N ALA A 13 -16.65 -18.64 6.10
CA ALA A 13 -15.89 -19.86 6.38
C ALA A 13 -16.42 -21.07 5.61
N ASN A 14 -17.70 -21.03 5.21
CA ASN A 14 -18.37 -22.09 4.48
C ASN A 14 -18.56 -21.75 2.99
N GLY A 15 -17.94 -20.69 2.49
CA GLY A 15 -18.02 -20.30 1.08
C GLY A 15 -17.28 -21.26 0.16
N GLU A 16 -17.88 -21.60 -0.99
CA GLU A 16 -17.39 -22.61 -1.94
C GLU A 16 -16.08 -22.21 -2.65
N ASP A 17 -15.74 -20.92 -2.70
CA ASP A 17 -14.51 -20.39 -3.34
C ASP A 17 -13.24 -20.45 -2.47
N VAL A 18 -13.34 -20.86 -1.20
CA VAL A 18 -12.19 -20.87 -0.27
C VAL A 18 -11.46 -22.22 -0.33
N VAL A 19 -10.44 -22.32 -1.20
CA VAL A 19 -9.62 -23.52 -1.43
C VAL A 19 -8.77 -23.92 -0.21
N SER A 20 -8.62 -23.06 0.81
CA SER A 20 -7.87 -23.39 2.02
C SER A 20 -8.77 -24.05 3.08
N LYS A 21 -8.42 -25.26 3.53
CA LYS A 21 -8.99 -25.87 4.76
C LYS A 21 -8.89 -24.88 5.93
N LEU A 22 -9.98 -24.20 6.24
CA LEU A 22 -10.12 -23.42 7.47
C LEU A 22 -10.12 -24.39 8.65
N VAL A 23 -8.96 -24.58 9.26
CA VAL A 23 -8.85 -25.27 10.56
C VAL A 23 -9.39 -24.31 11.60
N GLY A 24 -10.51 -24.67 12.24
CA GLY A 24 -11.24 -23.80 13.16
C GLY A 24 -10.38 -23.18 14.28
N GLY A 25 -10.87 -22.08 14.84
CA GLY A 25 -10.19 -21.31 15.90
C GLY A 25 -11.18 -20.63 16.85
N THR A 26 -10.68 -20.10 17.96
CA THR A 26 -11.50 -19.35 18.92
C THR A 26 -11.37 -17.85 18.66
N MET A 27 -12.50 -17.15 18.78
CA MET A 27 -12.54 -15.68 18.73
C MET A 27 -12.64 -15.11 20.14
N VAL A 28 -11.77 -14.17 20.47
CA VAL A 28 -11.79 -13.43 21.72
C VAL A 28 -12.09 -11.97 21.41
N PHE A 29 -13.12 -11.42 22.05
CA PHE A 29 -13.48 -10.01 21.98
C PHE A 29 -13.09 -9.36 23.31
N VAL A 30 -12.24 -8.34 23.26
CA VAL A 30 -11.78 -7.59 24.44
C VAL A 30 -12.11 -6.13 24.21
N HIS A 31 -12.97 -5.57 25.05
CA HIS A 31 -13.20 -4.13 25.12
C HIS A 31 -12.45 -3.57 26.32
N TYR A 32 -11.63 -2.55 26.11
CA TYR A 32 -10.89 -1.87 27.17
C TYR A 32 -10.91 -0.36 26.92
N ARG A 33 -11.01 0.42 27.99
CA ARG A 33 -11.07 1.89 27.93
C ARG A 33 -10.23 2.50 29.04
N SER A 34 -9.78 3.74 28.83
CA SER A 34 -9.22 4.55 29.90
C SER A 34 -10.32 5.01 30.87
N LEU A 35 -9.91 5.67 31.95
CA LEU A 35 -10.84 6.27 32.91
C LEU A 35 -11.26 7.69 32.51
N GLU A 36 -10.79 8.20 31.37
CA GLU A 36 -11.09 9.56 30.91
C GLU A 36 -12.54 9.66 30.41
N GLU A 37 -13.18 10.80 30.69
CA GLU A 37 -14.53 11.08 30.18
C GLU A 37 -14.48 11.31 28.67
N GLY A 38 -15.37 10.63 27.93
CA GLY A 38 -15.41 10.69 26.46
C GLY A 38 -14.65 9.57 25.75
N ASP A 39 -13.82 8.79 26.43
CA ASP A 39 -13.16 7.64 25.83
C ASP A 39 -14.13 6.44 25.69
N LEU A 40 -14.56 6.18 24.47
CA LEU A 40 -15.36 5.00 24.12
C LEU A 40 -14.53 3.71 24.14
N GLY A 41 -13.21 3.85 24.23
CA GLY A 41 -12.26 2.76 24.37
C GLY A 41 -11.91 2.08 23.05
N LYS A 42 -11.24 0.94 23.19
CA LYS A 42 -10.73 0.14 22.09
C LYS A 42 -11.34 -1.25 22.14
N LEU A 43 -11.75 -1.76 20.98
CA LEU A 43 -12.21 -3.14 20.82
C LEU A 43 -11.13 -3.95 20.10
N LEU A 44 -10.56 -4.92 20.79
CA LEU A 44 -9.63 -5.90 20.23
C LEU A 44 -10.38 -7.20 19.93
N ILE A 45 -10.32 -7.64 18.69
CA ILE A 45 -10.87 -8.92 18.22
C ILE A 45 -9.70 -9.81 17.83
N VAL A 46 -9.57 -10.97 18.47
CA VAL A 46 -8.44 -11.88 18.30
C VAL A 46 -8.92 -13.24 17.82
N MET A 47 -8.32 -13.76 16.75
CA MET A 47 -8.46 -15.15 16.35
C MET A 47 -7.25 -15.96 16.83
N VAL A 48 -7.51 -17.01 17.61
CA VAL A 48 -6.48 -17.91 18.14
C VAL A 48 -6.68 -19.33 17.62
N ASP A 49 -5.58 -20.03 17.35
CA ASP A 49 -5.62 -21.45 17.03
C ASP A 49 -5.97 -22.28 18.29
N LYS A 50 -6.63 -23.43 18.09
CA LYS A 50 -6.82 -24.44 19.15
C LYS A 50 -5.49 -25.15 19.45
N ARG A 51 -4.56 -24.46 20.14
CA ARG A 51 -3.33 -25.05 20.66
C ARG A 51 -3.09 -24.58 22.09
N GLY A 52 -3.50 -25.42 23.06
CA GLY A 52 -2.97 -25.54 24.44
C GLY A 52 -2.99 -24.34 25.41
N ALA A 53 -3.06 -23.09 24.95
CA ALA A 53 -2.97 -21.89 25.78
C ALA A 53 -4.30 -21.14 25.95
N PHE A 54 -5.25 -21.35 25.05
CA PHE A 54 -6.63 -20.84 25.12
C PHE A 54 -7.60 -22.02 25.18
N ASP A 55 -7.61 -22.71 26.31
CA ASP A 55 -8.56 -23.79 26.56
C ASP A 55 -9.71 -23.23 27.43
N PHE A 56 -10.94 -23.49 27.03
CA PHE A 56 -12.12 -23.00 27.75
C PHE A 56 -12.74 -24.15 28.52
N GLU A 57 -13.26 -23.87 29.70
CA GLU A 57 -14.03 -24.84 30.46
C GLU A 57 -15.26 -25.26 29.66
N GLU A 58 -15.46 -26.58 29.59
CA GLU A 58 -16.53 -27.18 28.82
C GLU A 58 -17.87 -26.78 29.45
N GLY A 59 -18.68 -26.02 28.69
CA GLY A 59 -19.99 -25.54 29.13
C GLY A 59 -20.03 -24.16 29.82
N SER A 60 -18.90 -23.57 30.23
CA SER A 60 -18.90 -22.26 30.92
C SER A 60 -18.26 -21.11 30.13
N LEU A 61 -17.63 -21.36 28.98
CA LEU A 61 -16.87 -20.38 28.18
C LEU A 61 -15.83 -19.58 29.00
N LEU A 62 -15.50 -20.03 30.21
CA LEU A 62 -14.47 -19.42 31.06
C LEU A 62 -13.10 -19.97 30.65
N PRO A 63 -12.07 -19.13 30.54
CA PRO A 63 -10.73 -19.60 30.21
C PRO A 63 -10.15 -20.45 31.35
N LYS A 64 -9.68 -21.66 31.05
CA LYS A 64 -8.82 -22.43 31.95
C LYS A 64 -7.52 -21.63 32.11
N ARG A 65 -7.02 -21.52 33.35
CA ARG A 65 -5.88 -20.67 33.77
C ARG A 65 -4.94 -20.31 32.61
N LEU A 66 -4.89 -19.01 32.29
CA LEU A 66 -4.04 -18.42 31.27
C LEU A 66 -2.58 -18.86 31.48
N ASN A 67 -2.08 -19.71 30.59
CA ASN A 67 -0.63 -19.75 30.36
C ASN A 67 -0.21 -18.39 29.78
N PRO A 68 1.00 -17.88 30.11
CA PRO A 68 1.47 -16.59 29.61
C PRO A 68 1.23 -16.52 28.10
N VAL A 69 0.55 -15.43 27.68
CA VAL A 69 0.02 -15.20 26.33
C VAL A 69 1.01 -15.72 25.29
N ASN A 70 0.74 -16.90 24.76
CA ASN A 70 1.58 -17.49 23.74
C ASN A 70 1.29 -16.77 22.43
N THR A 71 2.11 -15.76 22.11
CA THR A 71 2.02 -15.00 20.85
C THR A 71 2.14 -15.91 19.63
N ASP A 72 2.71 -17.12 19.77
CA ASP A 72 2.75 -18.12 18.70
C ASP A 72 1.36 -18.71 18.38
N ALA A 73 0.37 -18.56 19.26
CA ALA A 73 -1.01 -18.99 18.98
C ALA A 73 -1.85 -17.90 18.30
N LEU A 74 -1.33 -16.66 18.21
CA LEU A 74 -2.02 -15.55 17.55
C LEU A 74 -2.05 -15.79 16.04
N ARG A 75 -3.25 -15.99 15.51
CA ARG A 75 -3.44 -16.17 14.08
C ARG A 75 -3.53 -14.83 13.38
N GLN A 76 -4.50 -14.00 13.79
CA GLN A 76 -4.75 -12.63 13.35
C GLN A 76 -5.52 -11.88 14.45
N ALA A 77 -5.35 -10.57 14.52
CA ALA A 77 -6.19 -9.71 15.37
C ALA A 77 -6.50 -8.37 14.69
N ALA A 78 -7.57 -7.73 15.11
CA ALA A 78 -7.96 -6.38 14.71
C ALA A 78 -8.27 -5.54 15.94
N ARG A 79 -7.74 -4.32 16.00
CA ARG A 79 -8.01 -3.33 17.03
C ARG A 79 -8.85 -2.22 16.41
N PHE A 80 -9.99 -1.93 17.01
CA PHE A 80 -10.85 -0.81 16.65
C PHE A 80 -10.72 0.27 17.72
N ASP A 81 -10.39 1.49 17.32
CA ASP A 81 -10.49 2.67 18.18
C ASP A 81 -11.93 3.21 18.07
N LEU A 82 -12.73 3.00 19.11
CA LEU A 82 -14.15 3.35 19.09
C LEU A 82 -14.36 4.85 19.22
N THR A 83 -13.43 5.56 19.86
CA THR A 83 -13.45 7.01 20.01
C THR A 83 -13.21 7.66 18.64
N LEU A 84 -12.15 7.22 17.94
CA LEU A 84 -11.86 7.72 16.59
C LEU A 84 -12.95 7.33 15.58
N PHE A 85 -13.55 6.15 15.73
CA PHE A 85 -14.69 5.73 14.91
C PHE A 85 -15.89 6.67 15.06
N ASP A 86 -16.23 7.06 16.29
CA ASP A 86 -17.35 7.98 16.57
C ASP A 86 -17.10 9.37 15.98
N GLU A 87 -15.85 9.84 15.98
CA GLU A 87 -15.47 11.14 15.41
C GLU A 87 -15.53 11.18 13.88
N CYS A 88 -15.12 10.10 13.21
CA CYS A 88 -14.96 10.09 11.75
C CYS A 88 -16.15 9.48 10.99
N TYR A 89 -16.97 8.63 11.61
CA TYR A 89 -18.10 7.99 10.92
C TYR A 89 -19.30 8.95 10.81
N PRO A 90 -20.04 8.99 9.69
CA PRO A 90 -19.93 8.14 8.49
C PRO A 90 -19.00 8.68 7.39
N GLU A 91 -18.45 9.87 7.55
CA GLU A 91 -17.69 10.53 6.47
C GLU A 91 -16.34 9.87 6.17
N ASN A 92 -15.74 9.20 7.15
CA ASN A 92 -14.47 8.47 7.06
C ASN A 92 -13.30 9.31 6.48
N ASN A 93 -13.27 10.61 6.76
CA ASN A 93 -12.30 11.58 6.21
C ASN A 93 -11.01 11.74 7.05
N GLY A 94 -10.75 10.82 7.99
CA GLY A 94 -9.65 10.90 8.97
C GLY A 94 -8.73 9.68 9.01
N HIS A 95 -8.00 9.53 10.11
CA HIS A 95 -7.12 8.38 10.35
C HIS A 95 -7.91 7.06 10.44
N SER A 96 -7.29 5.94 10.03
CA SER A 96 -7.93 4.63 10.18
C SER A 96 -8.23 4.34 11.66
N TYR A 97 -9.47 4.01 11.96
CA TYR A 97 -9.89 3.56 13.30
C TYR A 97 -9.73 2.03 13.46
N VAL A 98 -9.22 1.32 12.45
CA VAL A 98 -8.99 -0.12 12.48
C VAL A 98 -7.53 -0.44 12.19
N ASP A 99 -6.87 -1.12 13.11
CA ASP A 99 -5.52 -1.65 12.94
C ASP A 99 -5.54 -3.17 12.89
N PHE A 100 -4.84 -3.78 11.92
CA PHE A 100 -4.67 -5.22 11.85
C PHE A 100 -3.34 -5.64 12.43
N ILE A 101 -3.38 -6.54 13.42
CA ILE A 101 -2.19 -7.14 14.02
C ILE A 101 -1.92 -8.45 13.30
N GLN A 102 -0.78 -8.50 12.60
CA GLN A 102 -0.37 -9.68 11.84
C GLN A 102 0.14 -10.78 12.77
N GLY A 103 -0.53 -11.94 12.74
CA GLY A 103 -0.06 -13.16 13.37
C GLY A 103 0.46 -14.14 12.33
N LYS A 104 0.29 -15.45 12.58
CA LYS A 104 0.77 -16.51 11.68
C LYS A 104 0.03 -16.61 10.35
N SER A 105 -1.15 -15.99 10.20
CA SER A 105 -1.94 -16.07 8.98
C SER A 105 -2.01 -14.71 8.29
N GLN A 106 -1.86 -14.73 6.97
CA GLN A 106 -2.07 -13.58 6.08
C GLN A 106 -3.38 -13.67 5.30
N SER A 107 -4.32 -14.51 5.76
CA SER A 107 -5.59 -14.74 5.05
C SER A 107 -6.47 -13.48 5.08
N ASP A 108 -7.04 -13.14 3.92
CA ASP A 108 -8.02 -12.05 3.79
C ASP A 108 -9.37 -12.38 4.45
N PHE A 109 -9.64 -13.67 4.71
CA PHE A 109 -10.88 -14.16 5.32
C PHE A 109 -11.28 -13.38 6.59
N PHE A 110 -10.31 -13.06 7.44
CA PHE A 110 -10.58 -12.36 8.69
C PHE A 110 -10.97 -10.90 8.47
N LYS A 111 -10.31 -10.22 7.52
CA LYS A 111 -10.60 -8.83 7.14
C LYS A 111 -11.99 -8.74 6.49
N ASP A 112 -12.27 -9.63 5.55
CA ASP A 112 -13.55 -9.71 4.84
C ASP A 112 -14.71 -9.96 5.82
N SER A 113 -14.50 -10.82 6.81
CA SER A 113 -15.53 -11.17 7.81
C SER A 113 -15.82 -10.05 8.80
N LEU A 114 -14.86 -9.17 9.06
CA LEU A 114 -15.07 -7.94 9.84
C LEU A 114 -15.78 -6.86 9.01
N GLY A 115 -16.02 -7.10 7.72
CA GLY A 115 -16.71 -6.17 6.83
C GLY A 115 -15.78 -5.14 6.20
N CYS A 116 -14.46 -5.33 6.26
CA CYS A 116 -13.54 -4.53 5.47
C CYS A 116 -13.73 -4.89 4.00
N THR A 117 -14.04 -3.90 3.18
CA THR A 117 -14.09 -4.06 1.73
C THR A 117 -12.67 -4.11 1.18
N LYS A 118 -12.46 -5.01 0.21
CA LYS A 118 -11.17 -5.39 -0.39
C LYS A 118 -10.49 -4.30 -1.23
N ASP A 119 -10.85 -3.04 -1.03
CA ASP A 119 -10.72 -2.00 -2.07
C ASP A 119 -9.49 -1.09 -1.93
N VAL A 120 -8.62 -1.34 -0.94
CA VAL A 120 -7.31 -0.67 -0.90
C VAL A 120 -6.37 -1.41 -1.85
N ASP A 121 -6.38 -1.00 -3.12
CA ASP A 121 -5.44 -1.49 -4.10
C ASP A 121 -4.17 -0.62 -4.03
N ASN A 122 -3.31 -0.96 -3.07
CA ASN A 122 -2.03 -0.27 -2.85
C ASN A 122 -1.22 -0.10 -4.13
N LYS A 123 -1.25 -1.10 -5.02
CA LYS A 123 -0.49 -1.05 -6.28
C LYS A 123 -1.14 -0.10 -7.27
N ARG A 124 -2.47 -0.14 -7.42
CA ARG A 124 -3.23 0.83 -8.22
C ARG A 124 -3.00 2.24 -7.71
N SER A 125 -3.19 2.49 -6.42
CA SER A 125 -3.03 3.81 -5.81
C SER A 125 -1.64 4.40 -6.08
N ILE A 126 -0.58 3.62 -5.90
CA ILE A 126 0.80 4.07 -6.19
C ILE A 126 1.01 4.32 -7.69
N THR A 127 0.46 3.47 -8.55
CA THR A 127 0.53 3.66 -10.01
C THR A 127 -0.21 4.92 -10.45
N GLU A 128 -1.42 5.13 -9.94
CA GLU A 128 -2.27 6.28 -10.22
C GLU A 128 -1.67 7.58 -9.68
N ILE A 129 -0.96 7.57 -8.54
CA ILE A 129 -0.20 8.73 -8.05
C ILE A 129 0.84 9.19 -9.07
N PHE A 130 1.68 8.27 -9.59
CA PHE A 130 2.72 8.67 -10.54
C PHE A 130 2.17 9.09 -11.92
N LYS A 131 0.98 8.60 -12.29
CA LYS A 131 0.23 9.11 -13.45
C LYS A 131 -0.37 10.48 -13.19
N ALA A 132 -0.96 10.70 -12.02
CA ALA A 132 -1.50 11.99 -11.60
C ALA A 132 -0.41 13.05 -11.54
N ILE A 133 0.78 12.73 -11.02
CA ILE A 133 1.95 13.63 -11.03
C ILE A 133 2.32 14.03 -12.46
N GLU A 134 2.33 13.07 -13.39
CA GLU A 134 2.67 13.33 -14.79
C GLU A 134 1.64 14.21 -15.49
N SER A 135 0.35 13.88 -15.36
CA SER A 135 -0.76 14.66 -15.91
C SER A 135 -0.81 16.05 -15.28
N PHE A 136 -0.71 16.18 -13.95
CA PHE A 136 -0.70 17.45 -13.24
C PHE A 136 0.42 18.38 -13.69
N VAL A 137 1.65 17.86 -13.82
CA VAL A 137 2.79 18.67 -14.28
C VAL A 137 2.66 19.06 -15.75
N SER A 138 2.15 18.17 -16.58
CA SER A 138 1.97 18.41 -18.02
C SER A 138 0.90 19.47 -18.28
N GLU A 139 -0.29 19.31 -17.70
CA GLU A 139 -1.46 20.18 -17.92
C GLU A 139 -1.23 21.58 -17.36
N ASN A 140 -0.55 21.68 -16.23
CA ASN A 140 -0.19 22.96 -15.63
C ASN A 140 1.12 23.56 -16.18
N LYS A 141 1.76 22.91 -17.17
CA LYS A 141 3.01 23.36 -17.82
C LYS A 141 4.14 23.66 -16.83
N LEU A 142 4.24 22.88 -15.76
CA LEU A 142 5.21 23.07 -14.67
C LEU A 142 6.62 22.64 -15.07
N GLY A 143 6.73 21.81 -16.11
CA GLY A 143 8.00 21.42 -16.72
C GLY A 143 8.59 20.14 -16.13
N ARG A 144 9.41 19.49 -16.96
CA ARG A 144 9.94 18.15 -16.69
C ARG A 144 10.76 18.04 -15.40
N ALA A 145 11.52 19.08 -15.04
CA ALA A 145 12.34 19.08 -13.83
C ALA A 145 11.49 18.96 -12.56
N ILE A 146 10.31 19.58 -12.53
CA ILE A 146 9.38 19.48 -11.39
C ILE A 146 8.82 18.05 -11.29
N ARG A 147 8.41 17.45 -12.43
CA ARG A 147 7.97 16.04 -12.45
C ARG A 147 9.06 15.09 -11.94
N GLU A 148 10.28 15.23 -12.44
CA GLU A 148 11.38 14.35 -12.01
C GLU A 148 11.70 14.50 -10.52
N ASN A 149 11.64 15.73 -9.99
CA ASN A 149 11.84 15.97 -8.56
C ASN A 149 10.70 15.37 -7.72
N ALA A 150 9.44 15.58 -8.13
CA ALA A 150 8.28 15.00 -7.47
C ALA A 150 8.32 13.46 -7.49
N ASP A 151 8.65 12.85 -8.63
CA ASP A 151 8.82 11.40 -8.76
C ASP A 151 9.86 10.86 -7.77
N SER A 152 11.01 11.53 -7.67
CA SER A 152 12.09 11.12 -6.78
C SER A 152 11.67 11.21 -5.32
N LEU A 153 11.15 12.37 -4.90
CA LEU A 153 10.78 12.59 -3.49
C LEU A 153 9.61 11.73 -3.04
N VAL A 154 8.59 11.54 -3.91
CA VAL A 154 7.48 10.64 -3.61
C VAL A 154 7.99 9.19 -3.51
N ARG A 155 8.84 8.74 -4.44
CA ARG A 155 9.45 7.40 -4.36
C ARG A 155 10.24 7.20 -3.07
N GLU A 156 11.10 8.16 -2.70
CA GLU A 156 11.89 8.10 -1.45
C GLU A 156 11.00 8.06 -0.21
N PHE A 157 9.93 8.85 -0.19
CA PHE A 157 8.95 8.85 0.89
C PHE A 157 8.23 7.50 1.01
N LEU A 158 7.75 6.94 -0.10
CA LEU A 158 7.11 5.63 -0.12
C LEU A 158 8.08 4.51 0.31
N ASP A 159 9.35 4.57 -0.12
CA ASP A 159 10.39 3.63 0.30
C ASP A 159 10.67 3.72 1.81
N LYS A 160 10.62 4.92 2.39
CA LYS A 160 10.73 5.14 3.84
C LYS A 160 9.54 4.54 4.58
N LYS A 161 8.31 4.88 4.18
CA LYS A 161 7.06 4.37 4.78
C LYS A 161 6.98 2.84 4.68
N ALA A 162 7.39 2.23 3.56
CA ALA A 162 7.41 0.77 3.41
C ALA A 162 8.35 0.05 4.41
N ARG A 163 9.36 0.74 4.94
CA ARG A 163 10.35 0.22 5.90
C ARG A 163 10.06 0.62 7.34
N ASP A 164 9.09 1.49 7.55
CA ASP A 164 8.66 1.89 8.87
C ASP A 164 7.98 0.71 9.57
N ALA A 165 8.35 0.46 10.83
CA ALA A 165 7.80 -0.66 11.59
C ALA A 165 6.46 -0.29 12.27
N ASP A 166 6.26 0.99 12.53
CA ASP A 166 5.17 1.51 13.35
C ASP A 166 4.09 2.19 12.48
N ASP A 167 4.49 2.86 11.39
CA ASP A 167 3.56 3.55 10.48
C ASP A 167 3.93 3.39 8.99
N LYS A 168 3.26 2.43 8.34
CA LYS A 168 3.35 2.21 6.89
C LYS A 168 2.29 2.93 6.10
N SER A 169 1.33 3.59 6.76
CA SER A 169 0.20 4.20 6.08
C SER A 169 0.61 5.48 5.36
N VAL A 170 0.09 5.68 4.17
CA VAL A 170 0.32 6.87 3.36
C VAL A 170 -1.03 7.47 2.98
N SER A 171 -1.18 8.76 3.22
CA SER A 171 -2.34 9.55 2.81
C SER A 171 -2.05 10.39 1.56
N ILE A 172 -3.10 10.71 0.81
CA ILE A 172 -2.98 11.63 -0.34
C ILE A 172 -2.55 13.05 0.07
N ASP A 173 -2.85 13.47 1.29
CA ASP A 173 -2.43 14.77 1.84
C ASP A 173 -0.91 14.83 2.07
N GLU A 174 -0.27 13.74 2.53
CA GLU A 174 1.19 13.65 2.61
C GLU A 174 1.84 13.75 1.22
N ILE A 175 1.24 13.12 0.20
CA ILE A 175 1.71 13.21 -1.19
C ILE A 175 1.59 14.64 -1.71
N GLN A 176 0.47 15.32 -1.44
CA GLN A 176 0.29 16.73 -1.79
C GLN A 176 1.38 17.62 -1.17
N ASN A 177 1.70 17.43 0.12
CA ASN A 177 2.74 18.19 0.80
C ASN A 177 4.13 18.01 0.16
N ILE A 178 4.44 16.79 -0.29
CA ILE A 178 5.69 16.51 -1.02
C ILE A 178 5.70 17.23 -2.37
N ILE A 179 4.61 17.17 -3.13
CA ILE A 179 4.51 17.83 -4.43
C ILE A 179 4.62 19.35 -4.27
N ASP A 180 3.98 19.93 -3.26
CA ASP A 180 4.08 21.34 -2.91
C ASP A 180 5.52 21.80 -2.61
N SER A 181 6.35 20.91 -2.05
CA SER A 181 7.76 21.19 -1.80
C SER A 181 8.58 21.30 -3.09
N CYS A 182 8.13 20.66 -4.17
CA CYS A 182 8.74 20.75 -5.50
C CYS A 182 8.35 22.04 -6.25
N LEU A 183 7.29 22.72 -5.81
CA LEU A 183 6.76 23.91 -6.48
C LEU A 183 7.41 25.20 -5.94
N PRO A 184 7.56 26.23 -6.79
CA PRO A 184 7.96 27.57 -6.32
C PRO A 184 7.05 28.07 -5.20
N LYS A 185 7.61 28.79 -4.22
CA LYS A 185 6.86 29.28 -3.03
C LYS A 185 5.58 30.08 -3.37
N ARG A 186 5.58 30.79 -4.51
CA ARG A 186 4.45 31.61 -5.00
C ARG A 186 3.63 30.91 -6.10
N SER A 187 3.82 29.60 -6.29
CA SER A 187 3.04 28.85 -7.27
C SER A 187 1.57 28.81 -6.85
N LYS A 188 0.68 29.13 -7.78
CA LYS A 188 -0.78 29.02 -7.60
C LYS A 188 -1.29 27.57 -7.54
N HIS A 189 -0.42 26.60 -7.86
CA HIS A 189 -0.73 25.17 -7.90
C HIS A 189 -0.39 24.45 -6.59
N ARG A 190 0.01 25.19 -5.55
CA ARG A 190 0.25 24.61 -4.23
C ARG A 190 -1.08 24.27 -3.56
N GLY A 191 -1.16 23.10 -2.95
CA GLY A 191 -2.35 22.63 -2.25
C GLY A 191 -3.48 22.16 -3.18
N THR A 192 -3.25 22.05 -4.49
CA THR A 192 -4.30 21.71 -5.48
C THR A 192 -4.15 20.32 -6.08
N PHE A 193 -3.13 19.54 -5.69
CA PHE A 193 -2.86 18.24 -6.30
C PHE A 193 -3.91 17.18 -5.93
N LYS A 194 -4.33 17.15 -4.66
CA LYS A 194 -5.36 16.23 -4.17
C LYS A 194 -6.70 16.46 -4.87
N ASP A 195 -7.12 17.71 -4.95
CA ASP A 195 -8.35 18.10 -5.64
C ASP A 195 -8.27 17.74 -7.12
N TYR A 196 -7.14 18.06 -7.76
CA TYR A 196 -6.88 17.67 -9.14
C TYR A 196 -6.96 16.17 -9.37
N ALA A 197 -6.36 15.36 -8.49
CA ALA A 197 -6.39 13.90 -8.61
C ALA A 197 -7.83 13.37 -8.53
N THR A 198 -8.65 13.97 -7.67
CA THR A 198 -10.06 13.63 -7.50
C THR A 198 -10.90 14.05 -8.71
N GLU A 199 -10.74 15.29 -9.18
CA GLU A 199 -11.46 15.86 -10.33
C GLU A 199 -11.16 15.13 -11.65
N ASN A 200 -9.95 14.59 -11.79
CA ASN A 200 -9.53 13.81 -12.96
C ASN A 200 -9.71 12.29 -12.76
N GLU A 201 -10.49 11.88 -11.76
CA GLU A 201 -10.91 10.50 -11.51
C GLU A 201 -9.75 9.51 -11.34
N PHE A 202 -8.59 9.96 -10.86
CA PHE A 202 -7.49 9.07 -10.52
C PHE A 202 -7.88 8.17 -9.35
N LYS A 203 -7.72 6.86 -9.51
CA LYS A 203 -8.17 5.87 -8.52
C LYS A 203 -7.16 5.68 -7.40
N ILE A 204 -7.03 6.70 -6.57
CA ILE A 204 -6.13 6.74 -5.42
C ILE A 204 -6.97 6.60 -4.16
N ASP A 205 -6.70 5.53 -3.41
CA ASP A 205 -7.33 5.31 -2.12
C ASP A 205 -6.85 6.36 -1.12
N ALA A 206 -7.76 6.85 -0.26
CA ALA A 206 -7.45 7.91 0.71
C ALA A 206 -6.26 7.55 1.63
N GLN A 207 -6.11 6.26 1.92
CA GLN A 207 -4.96 5.68 2.60
C GLN A 207 -4.53 4.39 1.92
N PHE A 208 -3.22 4.18 1.79
CA PHE A 208 -2.62 2.98 1.23
C PHE A 208 -1.25 2.67 1.88
N GLU A 209 -0.79 1.43 1.75
CA GLU A 209 0.49 0.98 2.31
C GLU A 209 1.46 0.55 1.20
N PRO A 210 2.57 1.27 0.97
CA PRO A 210 3.56 0.88 -0.02
C PRO A 210 4.35 -0.36 0.42
N THR A 211 4.76 -1.15 -0.57
CA THR A 211 5.80 -2.18 -0.40
C THR A 211 7.14 -1.64 -0.91
N ILE A 212 8.25 -2.24 -0.46
CA ILE A 212 9.63 -1.84 -0.83
C ILE A 212 9.84 -1.76 -2.36
N TYR A 213 9.05 -2.47 -3.16
CA TYR A 213 9.18 -2.49 -4.62
C TYR A 213 8.10 -1.70 -5.36
N SER A 214 7.01 -1.32 -4.68
CA SER A 214 5.81 -0.76 -5.31
C SER A 214 6.07 0.54 -6.08
N ALA A 215 6.78 1.50 -5.47
CA ALA A 215 7.11 2.77 -6.12
C ALA A 215 8.06 2.57 -7.32
N THR A 216 9.05 1.69 -7.17
CA THR A 216 9.99 1.36 -8.25
C THR A 216 9.27 0.69 -9.42
N GLN A 217 8.33 -0.23 -9.16
CA GLN A 217 7.51 -0.86 -10.19
C GLN A 217 6.63 0.16 -10.92
N ALA A 218 5.95 1.05 -10.19
CA ALA A 218 5.08 2.06 -10.78
C ALA A 218 5.83 3.07 -11.68
N LEU A 219 7.10 3.34 -11.39
CA LEU A 219 7.96 4.20 -12.21
C LEU A 219 8.74 3.44 -13.30
N THR A 220 8.62 2.11 -13.38
CA THR A 220 9.34 1.31 -14.38
C THR A 220 8.52 1.19 -15.66
N ILE A 221 9.15 1.49 -16.78
CA ILE A 221 8.63 1.28 -18.14
C ILE A 221 9.23 -0.01 -18.68
N SER A 222 8.36 -0.96 -19.08
CA SER A 222 8.77 -2.18 -19.78
C SER A 222 8.65 -1.98 -21.30
N LEU A 223 9.72 -2.29 -22.02
CA LEU A 223 9.76 -2.36 -23.47
C LEU A 223 10.04 -3.81 -23.86
N VAL A 224 9.22 -4.38 -24.72
CA VAL A 224 9.37 -5.75 -25.22
C VAL A 224 9.56 -5.67 -26.73
N ASP A 225 10.55 -6.41 -27.22
CA ASP A 225 10.76 -6.61 -28.66
C ASP A 225 9.55 -7.30 -29.32
N GLU A 226 9.28 -7.02 -30.59
CA GLU A 226 8.13 -7.58 -31.31
C GLU A 226 8.16 -9.12 -31.33
N ASP A 227 9.33 -9.69 -31.57
CA ASP A 227 9.58 -11.13 -31.56
C ASP A 227 9.86 -11.68 -30.16
N LYS A 228 9.75 -10.83 -29.12
CA LYS A 228 10.03 -11.16 -27.71
C LYS A 228 11.45 -11.68 -27.46
N ASN A 229 12.41 -11.27 -28.29
CA ASN A 229 13.81 -11.62 -28.08
C ASN A 229 14.37 -11.02 -26.77
N PHE A 230 13.83 -9.89 -26.33
CA PHE A 230 14.22 -9.24 -25.09
C PHE A 230 13.09 -8.42 -24.46
N GLU A 231 13.19 -8.19 -23.15
CA GLU A 231 12.45 -7.17 -22.39
C GLU A 231 13.45 -6.26 -21.68
N ILE A 232 13.24 -4.94 -21.78
CA ILE A 232 14.03 -3.93 -21.08
C ILE A 232 13.13 -3.20 -20.07
N LYS A 233 13.55 -3.18 -18.82
CA LYS A 233 12.90 -2.44 -17.74
C LYS A 233 13.69 -1.18 -17.43
N ILE A 234 13.06 -0.03 -17.60
CA ILE A 234 13.71 1.28 -17.52
C ILE A 234 12.96 2.14 -16.52
N LEU A 235 13.64 2.63 -15.49
CA LEU A 235 13.06 3.65 -14.63
C LEU A 235 12.75 4.92 -15.45
N ARG A 236 11.55 5.47 -15.30
CA ARG A 236 11.09 6.69 -16.00
C ARG A 236 12.09 7.84 -15.86
N GLY A 237 12.70 8.00 -14.69
CA GLY A 237 13.72 9.02 -14.41
C GLY A 237 15.07 8.78 -15.10
N ALA A 238 15.33 7.60 -15.67
CA ALA A 238 16.55 7.23 -16.38
C ALA A 238 16.50 7.53 -17.89
N ILE A 239 15.35 7.96 -18.41
CA ILE A 239 15.13 8.30 -19.82
C ILE A 239 15.42 9.78 -20.03
N GLY A 240 16.02 10.16 -21.15
CA GLY A 240 16.21 11.55 -21.53
C GLY A 240 16.41 11.75 -23.04
N TYR A 241 16.66 12.98 -23.46
CA TYR A 241 16.94 13.32 -24.86
C TYR A 241 18.45 13.44 -25.09
N GLU A 242 18.88 13.55 -26.36
CA GLU A 242 20.29 13.52 -26.80
C GLU A 242 21.26 14.41 -25.98
N LYS A 243 20.78 15.55 -25.47
CA LYS A 243 21.58 16.49 -24.66
C LYS A 243 21.60 16.19 -23.15
N SER A 244 20.97 15.10 -22.71
CA SER A 244 20.88 14.74 -21.30
C SER A 244 21.98 13.78 -20.87
N ASN A 245 22.38 13.87 -19.60
CA ASN A 245 23.30 12.93 -18.95
C ASN A 245 22.60 11.63 -18.48
N LYS A 246 21.41 11.35 -19.01
CA LYS A 246 20.64 10.16 -18.65
C LYS A 246 21.21 8.93 -19.37
N PRO A 247 21.10 7.72 -18.79
CA PRO A 247 21.63 6.49 -19.37
C PRO A 247 20.82 6.00 -20.57
N VAL A 248 19.52 6.29 -20.62
CA VAL A 248 18.65 5.94 -21.76
C VAL A 248 18.29 7.20 -22.53
N ILE A 249 18.60 7.24 -23.82
CA ILE A 249 18.43 8.41 -24.67
C ILE A 249 17.44 8.11 -25.80
N ILE A 250 16.42 8.95 -25.94
CA ILE A 250 15.50 8.95 -27.09
C ILE A 250 16.13 9.79 -28.20
N SER A 251 16.39 9.16 -29.34
CA SER A 251 16.88 9.81 -30.55
C SER A 251 15.74 10.51 -31.28
N SER A 252 15.99 11.72 -31.77
CA SER A 252 14.98 12.55 -32.45
C SER A 252 14.71 12.15 -33.91
N ARG A 253 15.51 11.23 -34.47
CA ARG A 253 15.57 11.02 -35.93
C ARG A 253 15.03 9.69 -36.42
N ASN A 254 15.18 8.62 -35.65
CA ASN A 254 15.02 7.25 -36.17
C ASN A 254 14.14 6.32 -35.30
N ASN A 255 13.35 6.85 -34.35
CA ASN A 255 12.65 6.03 -33.33
C ASN A 255 13.59 5.08 -32.57
N GLU A 256 14.88 5.44 -32.49
CA GLU A 256 15.91 4.65 -31.82
C GLU A 256 16.01 5.03 -30.35
N VAL A 257 16.22 4.03 -29.50
CA VAL A 257 16.58 4.19 -28.09
C VAL A 257 18.04 3.81 -27.91
N ILE A 258 18.87 4.75 -27.46
CA ILE A 258 20.29 4.51 -27.17
C ILE A 258 20.45 4.24 -25.68
N ILE A 259 20.97 3.05 -25.35
CA ILE A 259 21.27 2.64 -23.98
C ILE A 259 22.77 2.76 -23.74
N LYS A 260 23.18 3.72 -22.90
CA LYS A 260 24.57 3.88 -22.49
C LYS A 260 24.90 2.82 -21.46
N VAL A 261 25.79 1.89 -21.81
CA VAL A 261 26.28 0.81 -20.94
C VAL A 261 27.73 1.04 -20.55
N SER A 262 28.21 0.32 -19.54
CA SER A 262 29.63 0.33 -19.17
C SER A 262 30.48 -0.25 -20.30
N ARG A 263 31.79 0.05 -20.28
CA ARG A 263 32.74 -0.49 -21.28
C ARG A 263 32.77 -2.02 -21.25
N ASP A 264 32.62 -2.63 -20.08
CA ASP A 264 32.63 -4.08 -19.92
C ASP A 264 31.39 -4.73 -20.54
N GLU A 265 30.20 -4.18 -20.28
CA GLU A 265 28.96 -4.66 -20.89
C GLU A 265 28.95 -4.44 -22.42
N TYR A 266 29.48 -3.31 -22.90
CA TYR A 266 29.65 -3.07 -24.33
C TYR A 266 30.54 -4.12 -24.99
N ASN A 267 31.71 -4.39 -24.40
CA ASN A 267 32.63 -5.39 -24.93
C ASN A 267 32.03 -6.80 -24.92
N LYS A 268 31.21 -7.12 -23.90
CA LYS A 268 30.49 -8.40 -23.82
C LYS A 268 29.49 -8.54 -24.97
N LEU A 269 28.68 -7.51 -25.23
CA LEU A 269 27.73 -7.51 -26.36
C LEU A 269 28.45 -7.58 -27.70
N LYS A 270 29.54 -6.81 -27.85
CA LYS A 270 30.32 -6.76 -29.09
C LYS A 270 30.89 -8.14 -29.48
N ARG A 271 31.34 -8.95 -28.51
CA ARG A 271 31.85 -10.30 -28.78
C ARG A 271 30.85 -11.17 -29.54
N TYR A 272 29.57 -11.12 -29.15
CA TYR A 272 28.52 -11.90 -29.82
C TYR A 272 28.04 -11.30 -31.14
N ALA A 273 28.35 -10.03 -31.42
CA ALA A 273 27.97 -9.36 -32.67
C ALA A 273 29.02 -9.52 -33.78
N ASP A 274 30.28 -9.71 -33.39
CA ASP A 274 31.41 -9.89 -34.31
C ASP A 274 31.65 -11.39 -34.67
N GLU A 275 30.96 -12.33 -34.01
CA GLU A 275 30.95 -13.78 -34.29
C GLU A 275 29.93 -14.16 -35.37
#